data_AF-A0A7R8WRY4-F1
#
_entry.id   AF-A0A7R8WRY4-F1
#
_cell.length_a   1.000
_cell.length_b   1.000
_cell.length_c   1.000
_cell.angle_alpha   90.00
_cell.angle_beta   90.00
_cell.angle_gamma   90.00
#
_symmetry.space_group_name_H-M   'P 1'
#
loop_
_entity.id
_entity.type
_entity.pdbx_description
1 polymer ?
#
loop_
_entity_poly.entity_id
_entity_poly.type
_entity_poly.pdbx_seq_one_letter_code
_entity_poly.pdbx_strand_id
1 'polypeptide(L)'
;MDKAMQTLGISDQDRMCIYTVVAAVLHLGNITFEDNPEDTRGGGKVSPSSAESLATAAKLLGVEGEELQQALLARVMQTTKGGYKGTVILVPLKPQEASNARDALAKAMYSRLFDYIVHRINQSIPFQSSAHYIGVLDIAGFEYFPVNSFEQFCINYCNEKLQQFFNERVLKDEQSLYAKEGLNVPHIEYVDNQDCI
;
A
#
# COMPACT_ATOMS: atom_id res chain seq x y z
N MET A 1 17.63 -5.83 -14.36
CA MET A 1 16.93 -6.14 -13.09
C MET A 1 17.31 -7.52 -12.59
N ASP A 2 17.24 -8.53 -13.45
CA ASP A 2 17.44 -9.95 -13.11
C ASP A 2 18.81 -10.25 -12.48
N LYS A 3 19.88 -9.68 -13.04
CA LYS A 3 21.23 -9.81 -12.46
C LYS A 3 21.30 -9.32 -11.02
N ALA A 4 20.64 -8.19 -10.70
CA ALA A 4 20.64 -7.66 -9.34
C ALA A 4 19.83 -8.56 -8.38
N MET A 5 18.67 -9.06 -8.82
CA MET A 5 17.86 -10.00 -8.03
C MET A 5 18.62 -11.31 -7.77
N GLN A 6 19.33 -11.83 -8.75
CA GLN A 6 20.19 -13.01 -8.58
C GLN A 6 21.31 -12.76 -7.57
N THR A 7 21.99 -11.61 -7.64
CA THR A 7 23.02 -11.23 -6.67
C THR A 7 22.47 -11.15 -5.25
N LEU A 8 21.21 -10.71 -5.09
CA LEU A 8 20.51 -10.64 -3.81
C LEU A 8 19.95 -11.99 -3.33
N GLY A 9 20.24 -13.09 -4.03
CA GLY A 9 19.79 -14.43 -3.63
C GLY A 9 18.30 -14.70 -3.89
N ILE A 10 17.66 -13.95 -4.79
CA ILE A 10 16.31 -14.24 -5.27
C ILE A 10 16.43 -15.32 -6.35
N SER A 11 15.81 -16.49 -6.10
CA SER A 11 15.89 -17.63 -7.03
C SER A 11 15.10 -17.36 -8.31
N ASP A 12 15.35 -18.16 -9.36
CA ASP A 12 14.58 -18.06 -10.59
C ASP A 12 13.08 -18.35 -10.37
N GLN A 13 12.76 -19.26 -9.45
CA GLN A 13 11.38 -19.56 -9.07
C GLN A 13 10.72 -18.35 -8.39
N ASP A 14 11.40 -17.74 -7.42
CA ASP A 14 10.87 -16.55 -6.73
C ASP A 14 10.70 -15.37 -7.69
N ARG A 15 11.64 -15.19 -8.62
CA ARG A 15 11.56 -14.15 -9.65
C ARG A 15 10.34 -14.37 -10.55
N MET A 16 10.07 -15.61 -10.94
CA MET A 16 8.87 -15.94 -11.72
C MET A 16 7.59 -15.67 -10.92
N CYS A 17 7.58 -15.96 -9.62
CA CYS A 17 6.46 -15.60 -8.74
C CYS A 17 6.25 -14.09 -8.67
N ILE A 18 7.32 -13.29 -8.51
CA ILE A 18 7.24 -11.82 -8.54
C ILE A 18 6.59 -11.34 -9.84
N TYR A 19 7.04 -11.83 -10.99
CA TYR A 19 6.47 -11.46 -12.28
C TYR A 19 5.01 -11.88 -12.44
N THR A 20 4.67 -13.06 -11.92
CA THR A 20 3.29 -13.58 -11.95
C THR A 20 2.36 -12.66 -11.15
N VAL A 21 2.79 -12.21 -9.96
CA VAL A 21 2.00 -11.27 -9.14
C VAL A 21 1.85 -9.91 -9.84
N VAL A 22 2.92 -9.37 -10.43
CA VAL A 22 2.85 -8.10 -11.19
C VAL A 22 1.90 -8.23 -12.38
N ALA A 23 2.00 -9.32 -13.16
CA ALA A 23 1.10 -9.59 -14.28
C ALA A 23 -0.36 -9.73 -13.81
N ALA A 24 -0.60 -10.39 -12.67
CA ALA A 24 -1.93 -10.52 -12.09
C ALA A 24 -2.52 -9.15 -11.73
N VAL A 25 -1.73 -8.25 -11.13
CA VAL A 25 -2.16 -6.87 -10.82
C VAL A 25 -2.51 -6.08 -12.08
N LEU A 26 -1.71 -6.21 -13.15
CA LEU A 26 -1.98 -5.56 -14.44
C LEU A 26 -3.29 -6.06 -15.07
N HIS A 27 -3.50 -7.37 -15.11
CA HIS A 27 -4.74 -7.94 -15.63
C HIS A 27 -5.96 -7.61 -14.76
N LEU A 28 -5.81 -7.58 -13.44
CA LEU A 28 -6.86 -7.09 -12.53
C LEU A 28 -7.25 -5.65 -12.86
N GLY A 29 -6.28 -4.76 -13.08
CA GLY A 29 -6.54 -3.35 -13.43
C GLY A 29 -7.33 -3.15 -14.72
N ASN A 30 -7.27 -4.10 -15.65
CA ASN A 30 -8.02 -4.07 -16.91
C ASN A 30 -9.49 -4.52 -16.77
N ILE A 31 -9.89 -5.08 -15.62
CA ILE A 31 -11.27 -5.56 -15.40
C ILE A 31 -12.17 -4.36 -15.12
N THR A 32 -13.20 -4.15 -15.95
CA THR A 32 -14.21 -3.11 -15.78
C THR A 32 -15.58 -3.69 -15.44
N PHE A 33 -16.40 -2.89 -14.78
CA PHE A 33 -17.73 -3.28 -14.31
C PHE A 33 -18.80 -2.36 -14.91
N GLU A 34 -19.96 -2.93 -15.22
CA GLU A 34 -21.13 -2.23 -15.77
C GLU A 34 -22.38 -2.59 -14.96
N ASP A 35 -23.41 -1.74 -15.00
CA ASP A 35 -24.67 -2.03 -14.30
C ASP A 35 -25.31 -3.30 -14.86
N ASN A 36 -25.89 -4.12 -13.98
CA ASN A 36 -26.67 -5.27 -14.38
C ASN A 36 -28.18 -4.93 -14.40
N PRO A 37 -28.78 -4.68 -15.57
CA PRO A 37 -30.20 -4.32 -15.67
C PRO A 37 -31.15 -5.48 -15.29
N GLU A 38 -30.66 -6.72 -15.24
CA GLU A 38 -31.45 -7.89 -14.86
C GLU A 38 -31.48 -8.12 -13.34
N ASP A 39 -30.58 -7.48 -12.58
CA ASP A 39 -30.57 -7.59 -11.12
C ASP A 39 -31.54 -6.57 -10.50
N THR A 40 -32.65 -7.07 -9.99
CA THR A 40 -33.65 -6.28 -9.24
C THR A 40 -33.09 -5.57 -8.00
N ARG A 41 -31.89 -5.97 -7.51
CA ARG A 41 -31.18 -5.30 -6.41
C ARG A 41 -30.16 -4.26 -6.88
N GLY A 42 -29.97 -4.09 -8.19
CA GLY A 42 -29.07 -3.08 -8.77
C GLY A 42 -27.58 -3.40 -8.62
N GLY A 43 -27.20 -4.67 -8.71
CA GLY A 43 -25.79 -5.10 -8.72
C GLY A 43 -25.08 -4.79 -10.04
N GLY A 44 -23.75 -4.88 -10.03
CA GLY A 44 -22.91 -4.80 -11.22
C GLY A 44 -22.66 -6.16 -11.86
N LYS A 45 -22.15 -6.15 -13.09
CA LYS A 45 -21.57 -7.30 -13.78
C LYS A 45 -20.21 -6.92 -14.37
N VAL A 46 -19.37 -7.93 -14.63
CA VAL A 46 -18.11 -7.72 -15.37
C VAL A 46 -18.42 -7.41 -16.83
N SER A 47 -17.75 -6.41 -17.39
CA SER A 47 -17.93 -6.06 -18.80
C SER A 47 -17.43 -7.19 -19.72
N PRO A 48 -18.11 -7.49 -20.85
CA PRO A 48 -17.69 -8.55 -21.76
C PRO A 48 -16.25 -8.41 -22.28
N SER A 49 -15.78 -7.16 -22.42
CA SER A 49 -14.39 -6.86 -22.82
C SER A 49 -13.34 -7.28 -21.79
N SER A 50 -13.75 -7.52 -20.55
CA SER A 50 -12.88 -7.87 -19.42
C SER A 50 -12.75 -9.38 -19.19
N ALA A 51 -13.46 -10.22 -19.96
CA ALA A 51 -13.50 -11.66 -19.74
C ALA A 51 -12.11 -12.31 -19.83
N GLU A 52 -11.29 -11.93 -20.81
CA GLU A 52 -9.93 -12.43 -20.96
C GLU A 52 -9.00 -11.99 -19.83
N SER A 53 -9.11 -10.72 -19.41
CA SER A 53 -8.35 -10.17 -18.28
C SER A 53 -8.71 -10.86 -16.97
N LEU A 54 -9.99 -11.11 -16.72
CA LEU A 54 -10.48 -11.85 -15.56
C LEU A 54 -9.94 -13.29 -15.55
N ALA A 55 -10.06 -14.00 -16.67
CA ALA A 55 -9.57 -15.38 -16.78
C ALA A 55 -8.05 -15.46 -16.58
N THR A 56 -7.31 -14.51 -17.12
CA THR A 56 -5.85 -14.45 -16.97
C THR A 56 -5.45 -14.10 -15.54
N ALA A 57 -6.11 -13.12 -14.91
CA ALA A 57 -5.88 -12.78 -13.51
C ALA A 57 -6.16 -13.98 -12.58
N ALA A 58 -7.29 -14.67 -12.78
CA ALA A 58 -7.65 -15.86 -12.01
C ALA A 58 -6.59 -16.97 -12.13
N LYS A 59 -6.14 -17.25 -13.36
CA LYS A 59 -5.08 -18.24 -13.63
C LYS A 59 -3.76 -17.88 -12.95
N LEU A 60 -3.33 -16.61 -13.00
CA LEU A 60 -2.09 -16.15 -12.38
C LEU A 60 -2.18 -16.18 -10.84
N LEU A 61 -3.36 -15.92 -10.29
CA LEU A 61 -3.65 -15.99 -8.86
C LEU A 61 -3.84 -17.42 -8.35
N GLY A 62 -4.05 -18.40 -9.24
CA GLY A 62 -4.33 -19.79 -8.87
C GLY A 62 -5.72 -19.97 -8.24
N VAL A 63 -6.71 -19.17 -8.67
CA VAL A 63 -8.11 -19.25 -8.21
C VAL A 63 -9.04 -19.51 -9.39
N GLU A 64 -10.24 -19.99 -9.10
CA GLU A 64 -11.27 -20.18 -10.13
C GLU A 64 -11.81 -18.84 -10.63
N GLY A 65 -12.05 -18.73 -11.93
CA GLY A 65 -12.52 -17.48 -12.56
C GLY A 65 -13.89 -17.03 -12.03
N GLU A 66 -14.79 -17.97 -11.81
CA GLU A 66 -16.12 -17.71 -11.23
C GLU A 66 -16.03 -17.23 -9.77
N GLU A 67 -15.13 -17.82 -8.98
CA GLU A 67 -14.90 -17.42 -7.59
C GLU A 67 -14.32 -16.00 -7.52
N LEU A 68 -13.33 -15.68 -8.36
CA LEU A 68 -12.77 -14.33 -8.45
C LEU A 68 -13.83 -13.32 -8.87
N GLN A 69 -14.64 -13.65 -9.88
CA GLN A 69 -15.74 -12.79 -10.33
C GLN A 69 -16.75 -12.52 -9.21
N GLN A 70 -17.18 -13.58 -8.50
CA GLN A 70 -18.13 -13.44 -7.40
C GLN A 70 -17.55 -12.62 -6.26
N ALA A 71 -16.26 -12.80 -5.92
CA ALA A 71 -15.57 -12.04 -4.89
C ALA A 71 -15.46 -10.55 -5.24
N LEU A 72 -15.32 -10.20 -6.51
CA LEU A 72 -15.28 -8.81 -6.98
C LEU A 72 -16.67 -8.16 -7.03
N LEU A 73 -17.72 -8.94 -7.27
CA LEU A 73 -19.10 -8.45 -7.48
C LEU A 73 -20.00 -8.57 -6.26
N ALA A 74 -19.62 -9.29 -5.21
CA ALA A 74 -20.45 -9.49 -4.05
C ALA A 74 -19.65 -9.44 -2.76
N ARG A 75 -20.22 -8.81 -1.73
CA ARG A 75 -19.71 -8.92 -0.36
C ARG A 75 -20.46 -10.00 0.40
N VAL A 76 -19.71 -10.78 1.16
CA VAL A 76 -20.26 -11.79 2.07
C VAL A 76 -20.71 -11.10 3.35
N MET A 77 -21.98 -11.24 3.72
CA MET A 77 -22.52 -10.75 4.99
C MET A 77 -23.09 -11.93 5.79
N GLN A 78 -22.76 -11.99 7.09
CA GLN A 78 -23.38 -12.94 8.01
C GLN A 78 -24.41 -12.19 8.85
N THR A 79 -25.68 -12.60 8.74
CA THR A 79 -26.75 -11.94 9.51
C THR A 79 -26.77 -12.50 10.93
N THR A 80 -26.52 -11.65 11.93
CA THR A 80 -26.63 -12.02 13.35
C THR A 80 -28.07 -11.99 13.87
N LYS A 81 -29.03 -11.56 13.05
CA LYS A 81 -30.44 -11.40 13.44
C LYS A 81 -31.20 -12.72 13.24
N GLY A 82 -31.06 -13.64 14.20
CA GLY A 82 -31.96 -14.80 14.31
C GLY A 82 -31.36 -16.12 14.80
N GLY A 83 -30.75 -16.15 16.00
CA GLY A 83 -30.37 -17.41 16.67
C GLY A 83 -29.05 -18.04 16.19
N TYR A 84 -28.64 -19.12 16.88
CA TYR A 84 -27.31 -19.78 16.89
C TYR A 84 -26.69 -20.22 15.53
N LYS A 85 -27.32 -19.92 14.39
CA LYS A 85 -26.80 -20.18 13.04
C LYS A 85 -27.13 -19.00 12.12
N GLY A 86 -26.28 -17.98 12.11
CA GLY A 86 -26.41 -16.88 11.15
C GLY A 86 -26.19 -17.38 9.72
N THR A 87 -27.12 -17.09 8.82
CA THR A 87 -27.02 -17.43 7.40
C THR A 87 -26.02 -16.51 6.71
N VAL A 88 -25.15 -17.09 5.89
CA VAL A 88 -24.24 -16.34 5.02
C VAL A 88 -25.02 -15.93 3.78
N ILE A 89 -25.10 -14.62 3.52
CA ILE A 89 -25.75 -14.06 2.33
C ILE A 89 -24.72 -13.31 1.48
N LEU A 90 -24.86 -13.43 0.17
CA LEU A 90 -24.10 -12.64 -0.80
C LEU A 90 -24.91 -11.40 -1.15
N VAL A 91 -24.31 -10.23 -0.94
CA VAL A 91 -24.90 -8.95 -1.28
C VAL A 91 -24.19 -8.41 -2.51
N PRO A 92 -24.87 -8.27 -3.66
CA PRO A 92 -24.29 -7.70 -4.87
C PRO A 92 -23.78 -6.27 -4.64
N LEU A 93 -22.66 -5.94 -5.27
CA LEU A 93 -22.02 -4.63 -5.26
C LEU A 93 -22.38 -3.85 -6.52
N LYS A 94 -22.50 -2.53 -6.40
CA LYS A 94 -22.62 -1.64 -7.56
C LYS A 94 -21.30 -1.55 -8.34
N PRO A 95 -21.28 -1.14 -9.62
CA PRO A 95 -20.05 -1.06 -10.41
C PRO A 95 -18.94 -0.23 -9.76
N GLN A 96 -19.29 0.89 -9.10
CA GLN A 96 -18.31 1.71 -8.37
C GLN A 96 -17.74 0.99 -7.14
N GLU A 97 -18.56 0.26 -6.40
CA GLU A 97 -18.12 -0.51 -5.22
C GLU A 97 -17.23 -1.68 -5.65
N ALA A 98 -17.57 -2.37 -6.74
CA ALA A 98 -16.76 -3.41 -7.35
C ALA A 98 -15.41 -2.87 -7.84
N SER A 99 -15.39 -1.67 -8.45
CA SER A 99 -14.15 -1.00 -8.87
C SER A 99 -13.26 -0.67 -7.68
N ASN A 100 -13.84 -0.15 -6.59
CA ASN A 100 -13.09 0.13 -5.36
C ASN A 100 -12.55 -1.16 -4.74
N ALA A 101 -13.31 -2.26 -4.75
CA ALA A 101 -12.87 -3.56 -4.24
C ALA A 101 -11.73 -4.15 -5.07
N ARG A 102 -11.81 -4.09 -6.41
CA ARG A 102 -10.73 -4.44 -7.34
C ARG A 102 -9.45 -3.65 -7.04
N ASP A 103 -9.56 -2.34 -6.89
CA ASP A 103 -8.42 -1.47 -6.63
C ASP A 103 -7.80 -1.73 -5.25
N ALA A 104 -8.63 -2.01 -4.24
CA ALA A 104 -8.16 -2.40 -2.92
C ALA A 104 -7.40 -3.74 -2.96
N LEU A 105 -7.90 -4.72 -3.71
CA LEU A 105 -7.21 -6.00 -3.93
C LEU A 105 -5.85 -5.81 -4.61
N ALA A 106 -5.82 -5.03 -5.70
CA ALA A 106 -4.59 -4.73 -6.44
C ALA A 106 -3.55 -4.03 -5.54
N LYS A 107 -3.96 -3.02 -4.76
CA LYS A 107 -3.10 -2.32 -3.79
C LYS A 107 -2.58 -3.26 -2.71
N ALA A 108 -3.43 -4.13 -2.17
CA ALA A 108 -3.03 -5.09 -1.14
C ALA A 108 -2.01 -6.11 -1.67
N MET A 109 -2.23 -6.65 -2.88
CA MET A 109 -1.30 -7.58 -3.52
C MET A 109 0.07 -6.94 -3.76
N TYR A 110 0.10 -5.73 -4.33
CA TYR A 110 1.34 -5.03 -4.60
C TYR A 110 2.09 -4.67 -3.30
N SER A 111 1.37 -4.23 -2.27
CA SER A 111 1.96 -3.96 -0.95
C SER A 111 2.61 -5.21 -0.36
N ARG A 112 1.94 -6.38 -0.42
CA ARG A 112 2.50 -7.64 0.08
C ARG A 112 3.70 -8.11 -0.74
N LEU A 113 3.69 -7.88 -2.05
CA LEU A 113 4.84 -8.16 -2.90
C LEU A 113 6.05 -7.31 -2.53
N PHE A 114 5.84 -6.02 -2.27
CA PHE A 114 6.89 -5.12 -1.82
C PHE A 114 7.49 -5.58 -0.48
N ASP A 115 6.64 -5.87 0.51
CA ASP A 115 7.08 -6.40 1.81
C ASP A 115 7.88 -7.70 1.65
N TYR A 116 7.44 -8.60 0.76
CA TYR A 116 8.15 -9.84 0.46
C TYR A 116 9.54 -9.57 -0.12
N ILE A 117 9.67 -8.64 -1.07
CA ILE A 117 10.96 -8.28 -1.67
C ILE A 117 11.90 -7.70 -0.60
N VAL A 118 11.42 -6.78 0.23
CA VAL A 118 12.19 -6.20 1.35
C VAL A 118 12.65 -7.29 2.32
N HIS A 119 11.74 -8.23 2.65
CA HIS A 119 12.07 -9.36 3.51
C HIS A 119 13.19 -10.23 2.91
N ARG A 120 13.14 -10.52 1.61
CA ARG A 120 14.19 -11.28 0.91
C ARG A 120 15.53 -10.58 0.89
N ILE A 121 15.54 -9.25 0.69
CA ILE A 121 16.76 -8.44 0.78
C ILE A 121 17.33 -8.55 2.20
N ASN A 122 16.51 -8.40 3.24
CA ASN A 122 16.96 -8.50 4.63
C ASN A 122 17.52 -9.89 4.97
N GLN A 123 16.94 -10.97 4.43
CA GLN A 123 17.48 -12.33 4.59
C GLN A 123 18.84 -12.52 3.92
N SER A 124 19.13 -11.79 2.83
CA SER A 124 20.43 -11.81 2.16
C SER A 124 21.54 -11.09 2.95
N ILE A 125 21.16 -10.31 3.97
CA ILE A 125 22.06 -9.58 4.86
C ILE A 125 21.85 -10.11 6.30
N PRO A 126 22.35 -11.32 6.61
CA PRO A 126 22.07 -11.98 7.88
C PRO A 126 22.63 -11.17 9.06
N PHE A 127 21.81 -11.06 10.11
CA PHE A 127 22.14 -10.34 11.34
C PHE A 127 21.74 -11.19 12.56
N GLN A 128 22.56 -11.17 13.62
CA GLN A 128 22.34 -11.98 14.82
C GLN A 128 21.61 -11.19 15.92
N SER A 129 22.24 -10.13 16.44
CA SER A 129 21.63 -9.17 17.36
C SER A 129 22.55 -7.95 17.52
N SER A 130 21.98 -6.79 17.87
CA SER A 130 22.75 -5.63 18.33
C SER A 130 21.97 -4.92 19.43
N ALA A 131 22.71 -4.31 20.36
CA ALA A 131 22.13 -3.43 21.36
C ALA A 131 21.80 -2.03 20.80
N HIS A 132 22.46 -1.63 19.73
CA HIS A 132 22.38 -0.31 19.10
C HIS A 132 22.42 -0.41 17.59
N TYR A 133 21.86 0.57 16.89
CA TYR A 133 21.95 0.69 15.44
C TYR A 133 22.16 2.16 15.04
N ILE A 134 22.80 2.36 13.89
CA ILE A 134 22.89 3.67 13.22
C ILE A 134 22.11 3.52 11.92
N GLY A 135 21.04 4.28 11.77
CA GLY A 135 20.18 4.27 10.59
C GLY A 135 20.46 5.46 9.68
N VAL A 136 20.30 5.25 8.38
CA VAL A 136 20.24 6.33 7.39
C VAL A 136 18.80 6.40 6.91
N LEU A 137 18.18 7.57 7.05
CA LEU A 137 16.83 7.83 6.55
C LEU A 137 16.95 8.56 5.21
N ASP A 138 16.40 7.98 4.16
CA ASP A 138 16.29 8.58 2.83
C ASP A 138 14.81 8.57 2.41
N ILE A 139 14.29 9.75 2.08
CA ILE A 139 12.88 9.99 1.79
C ILE A 139 12.75 11.11 0.76
N ALA A 140 11.59 11.23 0.12
CA ALA A 140 11.29 12.36 -0.75
C ALA A 140 11.21 13.67 0.05
N GLY A 141 11.88 14.71 -0.45
CA GLY A 141 11.76 16.07 0.07
C GLY A 141 10.44 16.73 -0.32
N PHE A 142 10.27 17.99 0.08
CA PHE A 142 9.07 18.78 -0.22
C PHE A 142 8.86 18.93 -1.75
N GLU A 143 7.64 18.70 -2.22
CA GLU A 143 7.28 18.79 -3.64
C GLU A 143 6.26 19.90 -3.88
N TYR A 144 6.46 20.69 -4.95
CA TYR A 144 5.51 21.72 -5.36
C TYR A 144 5.45 21.84 -6.89
N PHE A 145 4.29 21.53 -7.45
CA PHE A 145 3.99 21.63 -8.88
C PHE A 145 2.88 22.65 -9.13
N PRO A 146 2.65 23.09 -10.39
CA PRO A 146 1.54 23.98 -10.72
C PRO A 146 0.15 23.45 -10.30
N VAL A 147 -0.02 22.13 -10.32
CA VAL A 147 -1.19 21.43 -9.77
C VAL A 147 -0.67 20.27 -8.92
N ASN A 148 -0.97 20.31 -7.61
CA ASN A 148 -0.59 19.26 -6.67
C ASN A 148 -1.72 18.23 -6.56
N SER A 149 -1.37 16.95 -6.61
CA SER A 149 -2.28 15.83 -6.41
C SER A 149 -2.34 15.41 -4.93
N PHE A 150 -3.15 14.39 -4.62
CA PHE A 150 -3.23 13.84 -3.27
C PHE A 150 -1.87 13.30 -2.79
N GLU A 151 -1.06 12.79 -3.71
CA GLU A 151 0.27 12.28 -3.46
C GLU A 151 1.21 13.37 -2.93
N GLN A 152 1.23 14.56 -3.56
CA GLN A 152 2.03 15.69 -3.06
C GLN A 152 1.56 16.13 -1.67
N PHE A 153 0.25 16.10 -1.40
CA PHE A 153 -0.25 16.41 -0.07
C PHE A 153 0.31 15.43 0.98
N CYS A 154 0.29 14.13 0.71
CA CYS A 154 0.87 13.13 1.61
C CYS A 154 2.39 13.31 1.81
N ILE A 155 3.13 13.62 0.74
CA ILE A 155 4.58 13.86 0.79
C ILE A 155 4.89 15.09 1.66
N ASN A 156 4.19 16.21 1.41
CA ASN A 156 4.43 17.45 2.12
C ASN A 156 4.00 17.35 3.59
N TYR A 157 2.90 16.65 3.89
CA TYR A 157 2.49 16.38 5.27
C TYR A 157 3.55 15.55 6.03
N CYS A 158 4.14 14.54 5.38
CA CYS A 158 5.23 13.77 5.98
C CYS A 158 6.46 14.65 6.26
N ASN A 159 6.82 15.55 5.34
CA ASN A 159 7.90 16.52 5.55
C ASN A 159 7.59 17.48 6.71
N GLU A 160 6.35 17.93 6.86
CA GLU A 160 5.94 18.80 7.97
C GLU A 160 6.13 18.12 9.34
N LYS A 161 5.79 16.82 9.42
CA LYS A 161 6.03 16.00 10.62
C LYS A 161 7.51 15.80 10.93
N LEU A 162 8.36 15.70 9.91
CA LEU A 162 9.80 15.58 10.10
C LEU A 162 10.43 16.91 10.51
N GLN A 163 9.93 18.03 9.98
CA GLN A 163 10.32 19.36 10.42
C GLN A 163 9.97 19.57 11.90
N GLN A 164 8.78 19.12 12.33
CA GLN A 164 8.38 19.13 13.74
C GLN A 164 9.40 18.36 14.60
N PHE A 165 9.71 17.11 14.22
CA PHE A 165 10.70 16.29 14.93
C PHE A 165 12.08 16.94 14.99
N PHE A 166 12.55 17.56 13.90
CA PHE A 166 13.83 18.26 13.85
C PHE A 166 13.86 19.44 14.82
N ASN A 167 12.83 20.28 14.82
CA ASN A 167 12.71 21.44 15.70
C ASN A 167 12.65 21.01 17.18
N GLU A 168 11.84 20.00 17.51
CA GLU A 168 11.65 19.55 18.89
C GLU A 168 12.86 18.82 19.47
N ARG A 169 13.54 18.00 18.66
CA ARG A 169 14.59 17.09 19.13
C ARG A 169 15.98 17.60 18.84
N VAL A 170 16.29 17.85 17.57
CA VAL A 170 17.65 18.16 17.13
C VAL A 170 18.05 19.54 17.62
N LEU A 171 17.24 20.56 17.31
CA LEU A 171 17.56 21.94 17.67
C LEU A 171 17.61 22.15 19.19
N LYS A 172 16.67 21.55 19.93
CA LYS A 172 16.62 21.65 21.39
C LYS A 172 17.79 20.92 22.07
N ASP A 173 18.15 19.72 21.60
CA ASP A 173 19.28 18.97 22.14
C ASP A 173 20.61 19.69 21.82
N GLU A 174 20.75 20.29 20.63
CA GLU A 174 21.92 21.12 20.28
C GLU A 174 22.08 22.35 21.19
N GLN A 175 21.01 23.13 21.40
CA GLN A 175 21.07 24.29 22.28
C GLN A 175 21.39 23.91 23.74
N SER A 176 20.86 22.77 24.20
CA SER A 176 21.17 22.22 25.52
C SER A 176 22.65 21.81 25.63
N LEU A 177 23.22 21.26 24.55
CA LEU A 177 24.63 20.93 24.48
C LEU A 177 25.51 22.19 24.49
N TYR A 178 25.16 23.23 23.73
CA TYR A 178 25.90 24.50 23.74
C TYR A 178 25.96 25.14 25.13
N ALA A 179 24.82 25.15 25.85
CA ALA A 179 24.78 25.64 27.22
C ALA A 179 25.65 24.79 28.17
N LYS A 180 25.65 23.46 27.99
CA LYS A 180 26.47 22.54 28.78
C LYS A 180 27.98 22.74 28.54
N GLU A 181 28.38 22.98 27.30
CA GLU A 181 29.78 23.24 26.92
C GLU A 181 30.23 24.69 27.20
N GLY A 182 29.34 25.54 27.71
CA GLY A 182 29.66 26.94 28.06
C GLY A 182 29.88 27.84 26.84
N LEU A 183 29.33 27.47 25.69
CA LEU A 183 29.41 28.28 24.47
C LEU A 183 28.40 29.43 24.56
N ASN A 184 28.87 30.67 24.38
CA ASN A 184 28.02 31.88 24.34
C ASN A 184 27.29 32.02 22.99
N VAL A 185 26.52 30.99 22.61
CA VAL A 185 25.66 31.03 21.43
C VAL A 185 24.31 31.66 21.82
N PRO A 186 23.81 32.67 21.09
CA PRO A 186 22.50 33.24 21.37
C PRO A 186 21.39 32.19 21.19
N HIS A 187 20.37 32.25 22.04
CA HIS A 187 19.18 31.39 21.93
C HIS A 187 18.48 31.64 20.59
N ILE A 188 18.24 30.57 19.84
CA ILE A 188 17.52 30.64 18.57
C ILE A 188 16.05 30.34 18.88
N GLU A 189 15.22 31.37 18.81
CA GLU A 189 13.76 31.19 18.75
C GLU A 189 13.40 30.60 17.39
N TYR A 190 12.63 29.52 17.40
CA TYR A 190 12.10 28.89 16.19
C TYR A 190 10.57 28.92 16.22
N VAL A 191 9.99 28.99 15.04
CA VAL A 191 8.53 28.93 14.87
C VAL A 191 8.11 27.48 14.96
N ASP A 192 7.19 27.18 15.88
CA ASP A 192 6.52 25.90 15.97
C ASP A 192 5.54 25.77 14.79
N ASN A 193 5.50 24.59 14.15
CA ASN A 193 4.64 24.28 13.03
C ASN A 193 3.40 23.47 13.44
N GLN A 194 3.10 23.40 14.73
CA GLN A 194 1.96 22.68 15.30
C GLN A 194 0.59 23.14 14.79
N ASP A 195 0.47 24.39 14.32
CA ASP A 195 -0.73 24.96 13.72
C ASP A 195 -0.99 24.47 12.29
N CYS A 196 0.06 24.04 11.60
CA CYS A 196 0.02 23.51 10.23
C CYS A 196 -0.26 21.99 10.18
N ILE A 197 -0.22 21.31 11.34
CA ILE A 197 -0.26 19.86 11.51
C ILE A 197 -1.63 19.35 11.97
#